data_AF-A0A6I3UA97-F1
#
_entry.id   AF-A0A6I3UA97-F1
#
_cell.length_a   1.000
_cell.length_b   1.000
_cell.length_c   1.000
_cell.angle_alpha   90.00
_cell.angle_beta   90.00
_cell.angle_gamma   90.00
#
_symmetry.space_group_name_H-M   'P 1'
#
loop_
_entity.id
_entity.type
_entity.pdbx_description
1 polymer ?
#
loop_
_entity_poly.entity_id
_entity_poly.type
_entity_poly.pdbx_seq_one_letter_code
_entity_poly.pdbx_strand_id
1 'polypeptide(L)' 'GKFSEVWMDGARGEGAQKVNYEFKTWFEIIRDLQGDCLIFSTEGTSIRWIGNERGYAGDPLWQKVKPDQLGTETELDYL' A
#
# COMPACT_ATOMS: atom_id res chain seq x y z
N GLY A 1 -11.72 -15.83 -12.59
CA GLY A 1 -10.45 -16.54 -12.42
C GLY A 1 -9.88 -16.24 -11.04
N LYS A 2 -8.78 -16.89 -10.65
CA LYS A 2 -8.08 -16.59 -9.39
C LYS A 2 -7.06 -15.49 -9.61
N PHE A 3 -7.10 -14.45 -8.79
CA PHE A 3 -6.09 -13.41 -8.69
C PHE A 3 -5.17 -13.71 -7.50
N SER A 4 -3.89 -13.35 -7.64
CA SER A 4 -2.88 -13.56 -6.60
C SER A 4 -2.44 -12.27 -5.93
N GLU A 5 -2.57 -11.14 -6.63
CA GLU A 5 -2.18 -9.82 -6.15
C GLU A 5 -3.12 -8.73 -6.69
N VAL A 6 -3.43 -7.76 -5.84
CA VAL A 6 -4.03 -6.47 -6.19
C VAL A 6 -3.06 -5.38 -5.79
N TRP A 7 -2.78 -4.47 -6.71
CA TRP A 7 -1.76 -3.44 -6.54
C TRP A 7 -2.40 -2.05 -6.58
N MET A 8 -2.24 -1.27 -5.50
CA MET A 8 -2.76 0.08 -5.35
C MET A 8 -1.61 1.06 -5.08
N ASP A 9 -1.36 1.96 -6.02
CA ASP A 9 -0.28 2.94 -5.88
C ASP A 9 -0.57 4.00 -4.81
N GLY A 10 0.50 4.59 -4.30
CA GLY A 10 0.43 5.76 -3.42
C GLY A 10 0.73 7.10 -4.09
N ALA A 11 1.23 7.15 -5.33
CA ALA A 11 1.66 8.41 -5.94
C ALA A 11 0.46 9.28 -6.33
N ARG A 12 0.61 10.58 -6.08
CA ARG A 12 -0.32 11.62 -6.50
C ARG A 12 0.46 12.83 -6.96
N GLY A 13 0.21 13.29 -8.19
CA GLY A 13 0.89 14.46 -8.74
C GLY A 13 0.54 15.76 -8.02
N GLU A 14 1.45 16.73 -8.12
CA GLU A 14 1.21 18.09 -7.64
C GLU A 14 -0.01 18.72 -8.34
N GLY A 15 -0.86 19.43 -7.59
CA GLY A 15 -2.08 20.04 -8.12
C GLY A 15 -3.25 19.09 -8.38
N ALA A 16 -3.05 17.77 -8.23
CA ALA A 16 -4.15 16.81 -8.29
C ALA A 16 -5.09 16.94 -7.07
N GLN A 17 -6.37 16.63 -7.27
CA GLN A 17 -7.35 16.69 -6.19
C GLN A 17 -6.97 15.75 -5.04
N LYS A 18 -7.04 16.27 -3.81
CA LYS A 18 -6.86 15.46 -2.60
C LYS A 18 -8.10 14.63 -2.34
N VAL A 19 -8.22 13.50 -3.02
CA VAL A 19 -9.27 12.50 -2.78
C VAL A 19 -8.84 11.59 -1.62
N ASN A 20 -9.78 11.27 -0.74
CA ASN A 20 -9.61 10.27 0.30
C ASN A 20 -10.17 8.94 -0.19
N TYR A 21 -9.49 7.84 0.12
CA TYR A 21 -9.85 6.51 -0.33
C TYR A 21 -10.45 5.69 0.82
N GLU A 22 -11.50 4.92 0.53
CA GLU A 22 -12.11 4.00 1.48
C GLU A 22 -11.38 2.65 1.50
N PHE A 23 -10.10 2.67 1.86
CA PHE A 23 -9.23 1.48 1.80
C PHE A 23 -9.80 0.26 2.52
N LYS A 24 -10.42 0.45 3.69
CA LYS A 24 -11.04 -0.64 4.45
C LYS A 24 -12.13 -1.34 3.62
N THR A 25 -13.04 -0.58 3.03
CA THR A 25 -14.11 -1.11 2.17
C THR A 25 -13.52 -1.89 0.99
N TRP A 26 -12.46 -1.38 0.37
CA TRP A 26 -11.82 -2.04 -0.77
C TRP A 26 -11.15 -3.36 -0.37
N PHE A 27 -10.45 -3.38 0.77
CA PHE A 27 -9.81 -4.59 1.26
C PHE A 27 -10.83 -5.66 1.64
N GLU A 28 -11.96 -5.29 2.25
CA GLU A 28 -13.08 -6.20 2.53
C GLU A 28 -13.60 -6.86 1.25
N ILE A 29 -13.85 -6.07 0.19
CA ILE A 29 -14.30 -6.59 -1.10
C ILE A 29 -13.28 -7.56 -1.71
N ILE A 30 -11.97 -7.25 -1.66
CA ILE A 30 -10.92 -8.13 -2.18
C ILE A 30 -10.90 -9.46 -1.40
N ARG A 31 -11.06 -9.41 -0.08
CA ARG A 31 -11.13 -10.60 0.77
C ARG A 31 -12.36 -11.43 0.45
N ASP A 32 -13.52 -10.81 0.26
CA ASP A 32 -14.76 -11.51 -0.08
C ASP A 32 -14.68 -12.20 -1.43
N LEU A 33 -14.09 -11.54 -2.43
CA LEU A 33 -14.04 -12.06 -3.79
C LEU A 33 -12.85 -13.00 -4.05
N GLN A 34 -11.73 -12.83 -3.36
CA GLN A 34 -10.46 -13.49 -3.67
C GLN A 34 -9.72 -14.07 -2.44
N GLY A 35 -10.31 -14.05 -1.25
CA GLY A 35 -9.72 -14.62 -0.04
C GLY A 35 -8.35 -14.02 0.29
N ASP A 36 -7.34 -14.87 0.41
CA ASP A 36 -5.97 -14.47 0.78
C ASP A 36 -5.16 -13.84 -0.36
N CYS A 37 -5.81 -13.22 -1.34
CA CYS A 37 -5.15 -12.41 -2.37
C CYS A 37 -4.23 -11.37 -1.72
N LEU A 38 -2.99 -11.25 -2.21
CA LEU A 38 -2.06 -10.28 -1.67
C LEU A 38 -2.48 -8.87 -2.09
N ILE A 39 -2.34 -7.93 -1.17
CA ILE A 39 -2.61 -6.51 -1.43
C ILE A 39 -1.31 -5.75 -1.19
N PHE A 40 -0.90 -5.00 -2.20
CA PHE A 40 0.10 -3.92 -2.10
C PHE A 40 -0.64 -2.60 -1.98
N SER A 41 -0.34 -1.82 -0.93
CA SER A 41 -0.87 -0.46 -0.76
C SER A 41 0.03 0.39 0.15
N THR A 42 -0.35 1.65 0.33
CA THR A 42 0.24 2.56 1.34
C THR A 42 -0.13 2.19 2.77
N GLU A 43 -1.22 1.44 2.94
CA GLU A 43 -1.77 1.04 4.23
C GLU A 43 -1.10 -0.23 4.74
N GLY A 44 -1.40 -0.61 5.99
CA GLY A 44 -0.94 -1.84 6.62
C GLY A 44 -1.53 -3.12 6.02
N THR A 45 -1.17 -3.44 4.78
CA THR A 45 -1.58 -4.66 4.05
C THR A 45 -0.43 -5.68 3.99
N SER A 46 -0.62 -6.75 3.20
CA SER A 46 0.34 -7.86 3.14
C SER A 46 1.66 -7.51 2.44
N ILE A 47 1.65 -6.56 1.51
CA ILE A 47 2.84 -6.11 0.78
C ILE A 47 2.98 -4.61 0.96
N ARG A 48 4.20 -4.15 1.25
CA ARG A 48 4.56 -2.73 1.34
C ARG A 48 5.58 -2.37 0.28
N TRP A 49 5.59 -1.10 -0.15
CA TRP A 49 6.67 -0.57 -0.95
C TRP A 49 8.00 -0.59 -0.18
N ILE A 50 9.08 -0.91 -0.89
CA ILE A 50 10.43 -0.97 -0.29
C ILE A 50 11.03 0.43 -0.05
N GLY A 51 10.38 1.49 -0.57
CA GLY A 51 10.81 2.88 -0.39
C GLY A 51 11.77 3.38 -1.49
N ASN A 52 11.98 2.62 -2.56
CA ASN A 52 12.73 3.09 -3.73
C ASN A 52 12.37 2.32 -5.01
N GLU A 53 12.58 2.95 -6.16
CA GLU A 53 12.37 2.34 -7.49
C GLU A 53 13.59 1.59 -8.02
N ARG A 54 14.72 1.63 -7.31
CA ARG A 54 15.96 0.96 -7.71
C ARG A 54 16.00 -0.52 -7.34
N GLY A 55 15.00 -1.01 -6.60
CA GLY A 55 14.89 -2.41 -6.20
C GLY A 55 15.85 -2.82 -5.08
N TYR A 56 16.38 -1.89 -4.29
CA TYR A 56 17.28 -2.21 -3.19
C TYR A 56 16.52 -2.40 -1.87
N ALA A 57 16.69 -3.57 -1.26
CA ALA A 57 16.32 -3.79 0.13
C ALA A 57 17.39 -3.23 1.07
N GLY A 58 16.97 -2.74 2.25
CA GLY A 58 17.89 -2.36 3.32
C GLY A 58 18.50 -3.57 4.02
N ASP A 59 19.54 -3.33 4.82
CA ASP A 59 20.18 -4.32 5.69
C ASP A 59 20.32 -3.73 7.10
N PRO A 60 19.59 -4.24 8.11
CA PRO A 60 18.69 -5.39 8.06
C PRO A 60 17.35 -5.11 7.35
N LEU A 61 16.75 -6.16 6.74
CA LEU A 61 15.38 -6.14 6.22
C LEU A 61 14.44 -6.97 7.10
N TRP A 62 13.59 -6.31 7.88
CA TRP A 62 12.51 -6.96 8.60
C TRP A 62 11.24 -7.04 7.76
N GLN A 63 10.69 -8.24 7.58
CA GLN A 63 9.39 -8.47 6.89
C GLN A 63 8.20 -8.33 7.84
N LYS A 64 8.25 -7.28 8.66
CA LYS A 64 7.19 -6.87 9.58
C LYS A 64 7.31 -5.37 9.83
N VAL A 65 6.17 -4.73 10.04
CA VAL A 65 6.06 -3.29 10.29
C VAL A 65 4.96 -3.08 11.32
N LYS A 66 4.95 -1.91 11.95
CA LYS A 66 3.80 -1.48 12.74
C LYS A 66 2.86 -0.70 11.79
N PRO A 67 1.58 -1.11 11.61
CA PRO A 67 0.67 -0.46 10.67
C PRO A 67 0.40 1.03 10.94
N ASP A 68 0.49 1.46 12.20
CA ASP A 68 0.38 2.86 12.63
C ASP A 68 1.55 3.75 12.19
N GLN A 69 2.60 3.15 11.64
CA GLN A 69 3.75 3.85 11.03
C GLN A 69 3.70 3.81 9.50
N LEU A 70 2.55 3.48 8.92
CA LEU A 70 2.27 3.49 7.48
C LEU A 70 1.08 4.42 7.19
N GLY A 71 0.67 4.48 5.91
CA GLY A 71 -0.48 5.23 5.44
C GLY A 71 -0.15 6.62 4.91
N THR A 72 -1.08 7.20 4.17
CA THR A 72 -0.95 8.53 3.55
C THR A 72 -1.44 9.68 4.45
N GLU A 73 -1.78 9.40 5.71
CA GLU A 73 -2.19 10.43 6.68
C GLU A 73 -1.02 11.28 7.17
N THR A 74 0.21 10.77 7.04
CA THR A 74 1.42 11.59 7.21
C THR A 74 1.60 12.44 5.95
N GLU A 75 1.94 13.73 6.08
CA GLU A 75 2.29 14.55 4.92
C GLU A 75 3.39 13.85 4.14
N LEU A 76 3.07 13.45 2.91
CA LEU A 76 4.03 12.92 1.97
C LEU A 76 4.91 14.08 1.53
N ASP A 77 6.00 14.32 2.27
CA ASP A 77 7.08 15.28 1.99
C ASP A 77 7.92 14.88 0.76
N TYR A 78 7.30 14.24 -0.24
CA TYR A 78 7.90 14.10 -1.56
C TYR A 78 7.53 15.33 -2.39
N LEU A 79 8.14 16.47 -2.04
CA LEU A 79 8.54 17.58 -2.91
C LEU A 79 9.39 18.59 -2.12
#